data_AF-A0A943AFX0-F1
#
_entry.id   AF-A0A943AFX0-F1
#
_cell.length_a   1.000
_cell.length_b   1.000
_cell.length_c   1.000
_cell.angle_alpha   90.00
_cell.angle_beta   90.00
_cell.angle_gamma   90.00
#
_symmetry.space_group_name_H-M   'P 1'
#
loop_
_entity.id
_entity.type
_entity.pdbx_description
1 polymer ?
#
loop_
_entity_poly.entity_id
_entity_poly.type
_entity_poly.pdbx_seq_one_letter_code
_entity_poly.pdbx_strand_id
1 'polypeptide(L)'
;MDTPKIAQYYREHDPLKRKQLLEDSIAQGEEPENNEIRKKIWEIRYKDKAETGGDARADGFLALWMILEFNRNAGNKFFGARGAKKDIEKQLKKLHFQEFANGGERARELLYRECCHLVKVYMELCESDKSYTSMLCGIMSMSEDKAKAKLQKDMHETAIILPATLGMEKELELIVKAAKEMYELHFPGEGGLK
;
A
#
# COMPACT_ATOMS: atom_id res chain seq x y z
N MET A 1 -15.52 13.56 -10.71
CA MET A 1 -14.21 13.66 -11.37
C MET A 1 -13.33 14.43 -10.41
N ASP A 2 -12.13 13.93 -10.10
CA ASP A 2 -11.23 14.63 -9.18
C ASP A 2 -10.86 16.00 -9.73
N THR A 3 -10.64 16.96 -8.85
CA THR A 3 -9.95 18.20 -9.23
C THR A 3 -8.52 17.88 -9.69
N PRO A 4 -7.89 18.72 -10.54
CA PRO A 4 -6.50 18.51 -10.96
C PRO A 4 -5.54 18.32 -9.78
N LYS A 5 -5.82 18.98 -8.65
CA LYS A 5 -4.98 18.91 -7.46
C LYS A 5 -5.13 17.59 -6.71
N ILE A 6 -6.36 17.09 -6.58
CA ILE A 6 -6.60 15.75 -6.03
C ILE A 6 -6.04 14.66 -6.95
N ALA A 7 -6.13 14.83 -8.27
CA ALA A 7 -5.48 13.90 -9.19
C ALA A 7 -3.95 13.86 -8.98
N GLN A 8 -3.31 15.01 -8.73
CA GLN A 8 -1.89 15.08 -8.40
C GLN A 8 -1.57 14.46 -7.02
N TYR A 9 -2.44 14.66 -6.03
CA TYR A 9 -2.29 14.07 -4.68
C TYR A 9 -2.16 12.54 -4.69
N TYR A 10 -2.88 11.87 -5.58
CA TYR A 10 -2.81 10.40 -5.72
C TYR A 10 -1.70 9.90 -6.65
N ARG A 11 -0.95 10.81 -7.30
CA ARG A 11 0.25 10.48 -8.09
C ARG A 11 1.55 10.77 -7.37
N GLU A 12 1.53 11.71 -6.42
CA GLU A 12 2.70 12.13 -5.65
C GLU A 12 3.02 11.15 -4.52
N HIS A 13 4.29 10.79 -4.35
CA HIS A 13 4.73 9.83 -3.33
C HIS A 13 5.28 10.52 -2.08
N ASP A 14 5.87 11.71 -2.23
CA ASP A 14 6.44 12.44 -1.11
C ASP A 14 5.34 12.86 -0.12
N PRO A 15 5.37 12.41 1.15
CA PRO A 15 4.29 12.66 2.10
C PRO A 15 3.99 14.14 2.30
N LEU A 16 5.00 15.01 2.30
CA LEU A 16 4.85 16.44 2.57
C LEU A 16 4.28 17.17 1.34
N LYS A 17 4.70 16.81 0.13
CA LYS A 17 4.08 17.31 -1.10
C LYS A 17 2.64 16.85 -1.24
N ARG A 18 2.33 15.58 -0.90
CA ARG A 18 0.94 15.10 -0.81
C ARG A 18 0.14 15.98 0.18
N LYS A 19 0.70 16.28 1.35
CA LYS A 19 0.05 17.17 2.33
C LYS A 19 -0.25 18.54 1.74
N GLN A 20 0.72 19.16 1.08
CA GLN A 20 0.58 20.49 0.49
C GLN A 20 -0.53 20.51 -0.56
N LEU A 21 -0.60 19.50 -1.44
CA LEU A 21 -1.65 19.38 -2.45
C LEU A 21 -3.04 19.28 -1.81
N LEU A 22 -3.17 18.51 -0.73
CA LEU A 22 -4.43 18.38 0.01
C LEU A 22 -4.82 19.67 0.72
N GLU A 23 -3.87 20.33 1.40
CA GLU A 23 -4.10 21.60 2.10
C GLU A 23 -4.51 22.72 1.14
N ASP A 24 -3.88 22.80 -0.02
CA ASP A 24 -4.26 23.70 -1.08
C ASP A 24 -5.68 23.43 -1.61
N SER A 25 -6.05 22.17 -1.82
CA SER A 25 -7.40 21.79 -2.28
C SER A 25 -8.46 22.20 -1.24
N ILE A 26 -8.16 22.00 0.04
CA ILE A 26 -9.00 22.47 1.17
C ILE A 26 -9.12 23.99 1.17
N ALA A 27 -8.01 24.71 1.01
CA ALA A 27 -8.01 26.18 1.01
C ALA A 27 -8.82 26.78 -0.16
N GLN A 28 -8.91 26.06 -1.27
CA GLN A 28 -9.71 26.42 -2.44
C GLN A 28 -11.19 26.00 -2.31
N GLY A 29 -11.57 25.35 -1.21
CA GLY A 29 -12.95 24.87 -0.99
C GLY A 29 -13.35 23.70 -1.89
N GLU A 30 -12.37 23.01 -2.48
CA GLU A 30 -12.62 21.84 -3.33
C GLU A 30 -13.00 20.63 -2.46
N GLU A 31 -13.98 19.84 -2.93
CA GLU A 31 -14.41 18.58 -2.33
C GLU A 31 -14.41 18.53 -0.78
N PRO A 32 -15.07 19.47 -0.06
CA PRO A 32 -14.89 19.66 1.37
C PRO A 32 -15.13 18.38 2.19
N GLU A 33 -16.22 17.66 1.90
CA GLU A 33 -16.57 16.41 2.61
C GLU A 33 -15.55 15.28 2.37
N ASN A 34 -15.00 15.17 1.15
CA ASN A 34 -13.98 14.16 0.85
C ASN A 34 -12.64 14.55 1.46
N ASN A 35 -12.30 15.83 1.43
CA ASN A 35 -11.01 16.34 1.90
C ASN A 35 -10.88 16.25 3.43
N GLU A 36 -11.98 16.35 4.18
CA GLU A 36 -11.97 16.03 5.61
C GLU A 36 -11.54 14.58 5.88
N ILE A 37 -12.02 13.63 5.08
CA ILE A 37 -11.65 12.22 5.22
C ILE A 37 -10.22 11.98 4.74
N ARG A 38 -9.81 12.54 3.59
CA ARG A 38 -8.42 12.45 3.10
C ARG A 38 -7.43 12.99 4.12
N LYS A 39 -7.77 14.09 4.80
CA LYS A 39 -6.93 14.67 5.85
C LYS A 39 -6.75 13.70 7.01
N LYS A 40 -7.84 13.09 7.49
CA LYS A 40 -7.78 12.08 8.56
C LYS A 40 -6.93 10.87 8.16
N ILE A 41 -7.09 10.37 6.93
CA ILE A 41 -6.29 9.24 6.45
C ILE A 41 -4.82 9.62 6.31
N TRP A 42 -4.51 10.79 5.77
CA TRP A 42 -3.13 11.29 5.63
C TRP A 42 -2.45 11.42 7.00
N GLU A 43 -3.13 12.02 7.99
CA GLU A 43 -2.61 12.21 9.35
C GLU A 43 -2.28 10.88 10.03
N ILE A 44 -3.12 9.86 9.82
CA ILE A 44 -2.91 8.52 10.37
C ILE A 44 -1.80 7.76 9.60
N ARG A 45 -1.80 7.84 8.26
CA ARG A 45 -0.81 7.19 7.40
C ARG A 45 0.60 7.70 7.68
N TYR A 46 0.76 9.00 7.91
CA TYR A 46 2.06 9.66 8.08
C TYR A 46 2.29 10.19 9.50
N LYS A 47 1.66 9.56 10.50
CA LYS A 47 1.71 9.96 11.91
C LYS A 47 3.13 9.99 12.46
N ASP A 48 3.92 8.97 12.15
CA ASP A 48 5.25 8.77 12.72
C ASP A 48 6.34 9.48 11.90
N LYS A 49 7.44 9.85 12.56
CA LYS A 49 8.63 10.36 11.88
C LYS A 49 9.41 9.20 11.25
N ALA A 50 10.08 9.45 10.13
CA ALA A 50 11.02 8.50 9.55
C ALA A 50 12.26 8.37 10.44
N GLU A 51 12.85 7.17 10.45
CA GLU A 51 14.07 6.88 11.23
C GLU A 51 15.31 7.63 10.71
N THR A 52 15.28 8.06 9.44
CA THR A 52 16.37 8.79 8.76
C THR A 52 16.59 10.21 9.28
N GLY A 53 15.76 10.70 10.20
CA GLY A 53 15.82 12.07 10.73
C GLY A 53 15.18 13.13 9.83
N GLY A 54 15.07 14.36 10.35
CA GLY A 54 14.45 15.49 9.66
C GLY A 54 12.91 15.50 9.70
N ASP A 55 12.28 16.17 8.73
CA ASP A 55 10.82 16.25 8.56
C ASP A 55 10.22 15.06 7.80
N ALA A 56 11.05 14.08 7.42
CA ALA A 56 10.60 12.87 6.74
C ALA A 56 9.60 12.09 7.61
N ARG A 57 8.56 11.56 6.96
CA ARG A 57 7.48 10.81 7.62
C ARG A 57 7.57 9.34 7.24
N ALA A 58 7.35 8.45 8.21
CA ALA A 58 7.20 7.04 7.93
C ALA A 58 5.82 6.78 7.30
N ASP A 59 5.77 5.94 6.26
CA ASP A 59 4.50 5.55 5.64
C ASP A 59 3.93 4.32 6.36
N GLY A 60 2.88 4.53 7.15
CA GLY A 60 2.21 3.47 7.90
C GLY A 60 1.51 2.42 7.04
N PHE A 61 1.10 2.78 5.81
CA PHE A 61 0.52 1.84 4.86
C PHE A 61 1.61 0.98 4.23
N LEU A 62 2.77 1.56 3.91
CA LEU A 62 3.93 0.78 3.47
C LEU A 62 4.42 -0.15 4.60
N ALA A 63 4.44 0.33 5.85
CA ALA A 63 4.74 -0.52 7.00
C ALA A 63 3.75 -1.69 7.15
N LEU A 64 2.46 -1.49 6.86
CA LEU A 64 1.50 -2.59 6.80
C LEU A 64 1.85 -3.59 5.70
N TRP A 65 2.17 -3.12 4.50
CA TRP A 65 2.58 -4.00 3.40
C TRP A 65 3.84 -4.82 3.76
N MET A 66 4.85 -4.20 4.35
CA MET A 66 6.06 -4.89 4.81
C MET A 66 5.75 -5.96 5.88
N ILE A 67 4.80 -5.72 6.78
CA ILE A 67 4.34 -6.72 7.76
C ILE A 67 3.66 -7.90 7.04
N LEU A 68 2.86 -7.64 6.00
CA LEU A 68 2.26 -8.70 5.19
C LEU A 68 3.35 -9.53 4.49
N GLU A 69 4.28 -8.88 3.79
CA GLU A 69 5.37 -9.57 3.09
C GLU A 69 6.23 -10.43 4.03
N PHE A 70 6.60 -9.89 5.20
CA PHE A 70 7.38 -10.62 6.20
C PHE A 70 6.65 -11.89 6.68
N ASN A 71 5.31 -11.84 6.69
CA ASN A 71 4.46 -12.93 7.16
C ASN A 71 3.90 -13.83 6.05
N ARG A 72 4.26 -13.63 4.77
CA ARG A 72 3.73 -14.43 3.64
C ARG A 72 3.86 -15.95 3.80
N ASN A 73 4.89 -16.42 4.53
CA ASN A 73 5.14 -17.84 4.82
C ASN A 73 4.63 -18.30 6.20
N ALA A 74 3.79 -17.51 6.89
CA ALA A 74 3.37 -17.79 8.26
C ALA A 74 2.57 -19.09 8.41
N GLY A 75 1.84 -19.51 7.37
CA GLY A 75 1.10 -20.79 7.36
C GLY A 75 2.00 -22.03 7.40
N ASN A 76 3.24 -21.92 6.94
CA ASN A 76 4.21 -23.03 6.95
C ASN A 76 4.95 -23.17 8.29
N LYS A 77 4.74 -22.25 9.24
CA LYS A 77 5.41 -22.26 10.54
C LYS A 77 4.45 -22.83 11.59
N PHE A 78 4.88 -23.89 12.30
CA PHE A 78 4.08 -24.68 13.25
C PHE A 78 3.32 -23.87 14.34
N PHE A 79 3.74 -22.63 14.63
CA PHE A 79 3.05 -21.68 15.52
C PHE A 79 3.00 -20.23 14.97
N GLY A 80 3.26 -20.01 13.69
CA GLY A 80 3.49 -18.66 13.12
C GLY A 80 2.22 -17.85 12.82
N ALA A 81 1.13 -18.52 12.42
CA ALA A 81 -0.08 -17.86 11.93
C ALA A 81 -0.74 -16.93 12.97
N ARG A 82 -0.77 -17.33 14.25
CA ARG A 82 -1.36 -16.52 15.32
C ARG A 82 -0.56 -15.24 15.60
N GLY A 83 0.77 -15.33 15.55
CA GLY A 83 1.66 -14.17 15.67
C GLY A 83 1.49 -13.21 14.49
N ALA A 84 1.51 -13.75 13.27
CA ALA A 84 1.27 -12.98 12.05
C ALA A 84 -0.05 -12.21 12.09
N LYS A 85 -1.16 -12.90 12.42
CA LYS A 85 -2.49 -12.28 12.53
C LYS A 85 -2.48 -11.14 13.56
N LYS A 86 -1.87 -11.36 14.73
CA LYS A 86 -1.77 -10.32 15.78
C LYS A 86 -0.99 -9.08 15.32
N ASP A 87 0.12 -9.26 14.62
CA ASP A 87 0.95 -8.14 14.15
C ASP A 87 0.23 -7.35 13.04
N ILE A 88 -0.46 -8.04 12.14
CA ILE A 88 -1.29 -7.42 11.09
C ILE A 88 -2.46 -6.65 11.73
N GLU A 89 -3.21 -7.28 12.64
CA GLU A 89 -4.33 -6.64 13.36
C GLU A 89 -3.88 -5.39 14.13
N LYS A 90 -2.71 -5.45 14.77
CA LYS A 90 -2.13 -4.31 15.48
C LYS A 90 -1.87 -3.14 14.52
N GLN A 91 -1.31 -3.40 13.35
CA GLN A 91 -1.04 -2.35 12.37
C GLN A 91 -2.33 -1.81 11.74
N LEU A 92 -3.29 -2.68 11.39
CA LEU A 92 -4.60 -2.26 10.90
C LEU A 92 -5.33 -1.37 11.91
N LYS A 93 -5.26 -1.70 13.21
CA LYS A 93 -5.80 -0.87 14.29
C LYS A 93 -5.11 0.48 14.39
N LYS A 94 -3.77 0.51 14.31
CA LYS A 94 -2.99 1.77 14.29
C LYS A 94 -3.39 2.68 13.13
N LEU A 95 -3.76 2.10 12.00
CA LEU A 95 -4.21 2.81 10.81
C LEU A 95 -5.70 3.12 10.79
N HIS A 96 -6.45 2.76 11.84
CA HIS A 96 -7.91 2.89 11.90
C HIS A 96 -8.59 2.28 10.66
N PHE A 97 -7.99 1.23 10.10
CA PHE A 97 -8.33 0.73 8.76
C PHE A 97 -9.79 0.27 8.70
N GLN A 98 -10.24 -0.46 9.72
CA GLN A 98 -11.61 -0.94 9.82
C GLN A 98 -12.62 0.18 10.10
N GLU A 99 -12.21 1.28 10.74
CA GLU A 99 -13.10 2.43 10.94
C GLU A 99 -13.40 3.12 9.61
N PHE A 100 -12.40 3.33 8.77
CA PHE A 100 -12.61 3.89 7.42
C PHE A 100 -13.32 2.90 6.49
N ALA A 101 -12.96 1.61 6.52
CA ALA A 101 -13.56 0.59 5.66
C ALA A 101 -15.07 0.39 5.93
N ASN A 102 -15.51 0.64 7.17
CA ASN A 102 -16.91 0.55 7.59
C ASN A 102 -17.58 1.94 7.78
N GLY A 103 -16.87 3.04 7.50
CA GLY A 103 -17.30 4.42 7.74
C GLY A 103 -18.24 5.00 6.68
N GLY A 104 -18.90 4.14 5.89
CA GLY A 104 -19.72 4.51 4.73
C GLY A 104 -18.96 4.44 3.40
N GLU A 105 -19.71 4.47 2.30
CA GLU A 105 -19.20 4.27 0.94
C GLU A 105 -18.05 5.22 0.59
N ARG A 106 -18.20 6.50 0.93
CA ARG A 106 -17.19 7.53 0.67
C ARG A 106 -15.89 7.29 1.42
N ALA A 107 -15.95 6.95 2.71
CA ALA A 107 -14.75 6.68 3.51
C ALA A 107 -14.02 5.44 3.00
N ARG A 108 -14.79 4.40 2.66
CA ARG A 108 -14.30 3.16 2.08
C ARG A 108 -13.63 3.38 0.72
N GLU A 109 -14.23 4.20 -0.15
CA GLU A 109 -13.67 4.55 -1.45
C GLU A 109 -12.35 5.34 -1.31
N LEU A 110 -12.30 6.33 -0.42
CA LEU A 110 -11.05 7.07 -0.18
C LEU A 110 -9.95 6.20 0.42
N LEU A 111 -10.30 5.26 1.32
CA LEU A 111 -9.36 4.26 1.82
C LEU A 111 -8.88 3.32 0.70
N TYR A 112 -9.78 2.90 -0.19
CA TYR A 112 -9.44 2.07 -1.34
C TYR A 112 -8.40 2.76 -2.23
N ARG A 113 -8.60 4.05 -2.52
CA ARG A 113 -7.63 4.84 -3.31
C ARG A 113 -6.26 4.96 -2.63
N GLU A 114 -6.22 5.04 -1.30
CA GLU A 114 -4.94 5.01 -0.56
C GLU A 114 -4.27 3.63 -0.61
N CYS A 115 -5.05 2.54 -0.71
CA CYS A 115 -4.53 1.19 -0.96
C CYS A 115 -3.96 1.08 -2.39
N CYS A 116 -4.64 1.64 -3.40
CA CYS A 116 -4.10 1.71 -4.77
C CYS A 116 -2.78 2.50 -4.81
N HIS A 117 -2.74 3.66 -4.14
CA HIS A 117 -1.52 4.45 -4.02
C HIS A 117 -0.40 3.67 -3.31
N LEU A 118 -0.70 2.95 -2.22
CA LEU A 118 0.25 2.06 -1.54
C LEU A 118 0.86 1.04 -2.52
N VAL A 119 0.01 0.31 -3.24
CA VAL A 119 0.48 -0.74 -4.14
C VAL A 119 1.34 -0.16 -5.26
N LYS A 120 0.91 0.96 -5.84
CA LYS A 120 1.68 1.68 -6.87
C LYS A 120 3.08 2.03 -6.37
N VAL A 121 3.16 2.67 -5.21
CA VAL A 121 4.44 3.05 -4.58
C VAL A 121 5.32 1.83 -4.33
N TYR A 122 4.75 0.73 -3.82
CA TYR A 122 5.50 -0.50 -3.60
C TYR A 122 6.08 -1.06 -4.92
N MET A 123 5.28 -1.14 -5.98
CA MET A 123 5.74 -1.63 -7.28
C MET A 123 6.88 -0.77 -7.84
N GLU A 124 6.74 0.56 -7.79
CA GLU A 124 7.76 1.50 -8.26
C GLU A 124 9.05 1.44 -7.40
N LEU A 125 8.93 1.16 -6.09
CA LEU A 125 10.08 0.90 -5.23
C LEU A 125 10.79 -0.40 -5.63
N CYS A 126 10.07 -1.48 -5.91
CA CYS A 126 10.66 -2.74 -6.38
C CYS A 126 11.38 -2.59 -7.72
N GLU A 127 10.87 -1.76 -8.63
CA GLU A 127 11.49 -1.50 -9.94
C GLU A 127 12.73 -0.60 -9.85
N SER A 128 12.69 0.41 -8.98
CA SER A 128 13.81 1.35 -8.80
C SER A 128 14.94 0.80 -7.91
N ASP A 129 14.68 -0.26 -7.15
CA ASP A 129 15.68 -0.90 -6.28
C ASP A 129 16.66 -1.79 -7.08
N LYS A 130 17.90 -1.30 -7.18
CA LYS A 130 19.03 -2.01 -7.80
C LYS A 130 19.35 -3.34 -7.10
N SER A 131 19.01 -3.49 -5.82
CA SER A 131 19.22 -4.73 -5.06
C SER A 131 18.13 -5.77 -5.35
N TYR A 132 16.87 -5.32 -5.51
CA TYR A 132 15.75 -6.16 -5.94
C TYR A 132 15.97 -6.72 -7.34
N THR A 133 16.67 -5.97 -8.21
CA THR A 133 17.09 -6.34 -9.57
C THR A 133 18.47 -7.00 -9.66
N SER A 134 19.15 -7.32 -8.54
CA SER A 134 20.48 -7.96 -8.58
C SER A 134 20.44 -9.38 -8.04
N MET A 135 20.92 -10.36 -8.81
CA MET A 135 21.19 -11.70 -8.30
C MET A 135 22.71 -11.92 -8.32
N LEU A 136 23.29 -12.11 -7.12
CA LEU A 136 24.67 -12.55 -6.83
C LEU A 136 25.82 -11.73 -7.45
N CYS A 137 26.59 -11.09 -6.56
CA CYS A 137 27.92 -10.54 -6.84
C CYS A 137 28.01 -9.46 -7.95
N GLY A 138 27.01 -8.60 -8.09
CA GLY A 138 27.17 -7.29 -8.77
C GLY A 138 27.55 -7.31 -10.26
N ILE A 139 27.45 -8.46 -10.95
CA ILE A 139 27.93 -8.60 -12.35
C ILE A 139 26.80 -8.86 -13.35
N MET A 140 25.56 -9.14 -12.93
CA MET A 140 24.44 -9.27 -13.87
C MET A 140 23.15 -8.66 -13.32
N SER A 141 22.66 -7.63 -14.00
CA SER A 141 21.29 -7.13 -13.81
C SER A 141 20.30 -8.25 -14.12
N MET A 142 19.34 -8.48 -13.22
CA MET A 142 18.18 -9.32 -13.50
C MET A 142 17.46 -8.76 -14.73
N SER A 143 17.04 -9.63 -15.66
CA SER A 143 16.22 -9.19 -16.79
C SER A 143 14.87 -8.67 -16.29
N GLU A 144 14.29 -7.71 -17.01
CA GLU A 144 12.98 -7.13 -16.67
C GLU A 144 11.91 -8.21 -16.47
N ASP A 145 11.89 -9.25 -17.31
CA ASP A 145 10.96 -10.38 -17.19
C ASP A 145 11.08 -11.13 -15.85
N LYS A 146 12.31 -11.32 -15.36
CA LYS A 146 12.54 -12.01 -14.08
C LYS A 146 12.17 -11.12 -12.90
N ALA A 147 12.43 -9.81 -13.00
CA ALA A 147 12.02 -8.83 -12.00
C ALA A 147 10.50 -8.79 -11.88
N LYS A 148 9.80 -8.72 -13.02
CA LYS A 148 8.35 -8.76 -13.12
C LYS A 148 7.77 -10.07 -12.57
N ALA A 149 8.32 -11.23 -12.94
CA ALA A 149 7.85 -12.51 -12.43
C ALA A 149 8.03 -12.63 -10.91
N LYS A 150 9.14 -12.09 -10.38
CA LYS A 150 9.38 -12.01 -8.94
C LYS A 150 8.38 -11.09 -8.25
N LEU A 151 8.14 -9.89 -8.79
CA LEU A 151 7.15 -8.95 -8.27
C LEU A 151 5.74 -9.56 -8.27
N GLN A 152 5.32 -10.19 -9.37
CA GLN A 152 4.04 -10.88 -9.48
C GLN A 152 3.88 -11.95 -8.41
N LYS A 153 4.91 -12.78 -8.23
CA LYS A 153 4.92 -13.83 -7.21
C LYS A 153 4.84 -13.24 -5.79
N ASP A 154 5.68 -12.26 -5.48
CA ASP A 154 5.73 -11.63 -4.16
C ASP A 154 4.38 -10.96 -3.81
N MET A 155 3.76 -10.27 -4.77
CA MET A 155 2.43 -9.68 -4.62
C MET A 155 1.33 -10.73 -4.49
N HIS A 156 1.36 -11.81 -5.28
CA HIS A 156 0.39 -12.90 -5.19
C HIS A 156 0.45 -13.59 -3.82
N GLU A 157 1.65 -13.91 -3.33
CA GLU A 157 1.83 -14.51 -2.00
C GLU A 157 1.31 -13.57 -0.89
N THR A 158 1.57 -12.27 -1.01
CA THR A 158 1.26 -11.27 0.01
C THR A 158 -0.21 -10.85 0.03
N ALA A 159 -0.81 -10.62 -1.15
CA ALA A 159 -2.15 -10.06 -1.28
C ALA A 159 -3.23 -11.13 -1.53
N ILE A 160 -2.88 -12.34 -1.97
CA ILE A 160 -3.85 -13.40 -2.27
C ILE A 160 -3.72 -14.56 -1.29
N ILE A 161 -2.53 -15.17 -1.21
CA ILE A 161 -2.32 -16.39 -0.43
C ILE A 161 -2.34 -16.12 1.07
N LEU A 162 -1.65 -15.07 1.53
CA LEU A 162 -1.54 -14.76 2.95
C LEU A 162 -2.91 -14.46 3.60
N PRO A 163 -3.78 -13.59 3.05
CA PRO A 163 -5.10 -13.35 3.64
C PRO A 163 -5.92 -14.64 3.80
N ALA A 164 -5.94 -15.50 2.77
CA ALA A 164 -6.64 -16.78 2.82
C ALA A 164 -6.04 -17.73 3.87
N THR A 165 -4.71 -17.77 3.96
CA THR A 165 -3.99 -18.61 4.92
C THR A 165 -4.28 -18.21 6.37
N LEU A 166 -4.49 -16.92 6.63
CA LEU A 166 -4.76 -16.40 7.99
C LEU A 166 -6.24 -16.26 8.31
N GLY A 167 -7.15 -16.50 7.36
CA GLY A 167 -8.57 -16.21 7.49
C GLY A 167 -8.80 -14.71 7.77
N MET A 168 -8.18 -13.86 6.95
CA MET A 168 -8.22 -12.38 7.03
C MET A 168 -8.67 -11.73 5.72
N GLU A 169 -9.36 -12.48 4.85
CA GLU A 169 -9.79 -12.01 3.54
C GLU A 169 -10.69 -10.77 3.63
N LYS A 170 -11.55 -10.70 4.66
CA LYS A 170 -12.42 -9.55 4.89
C LYS A 170 -11.63 -8.33 5.36
N GLU A 171 -10.73 -8.50 6.31
CA GLU A 171 -9.96 -7.42 6.91
C GLU A 171 -8.99 -6.78 5.91
N LEU A 172 -8.51 -7.56 4.93
CA LEU A 172 -7.53 -7.15 3.92
C LEU A 172 -8.15 -6.95 2.53
N GLU A 173 -9.47 -7.03 2.39
CA GLU A 173 -10.16 -7.05 1.10
C GLU A 173 -9.81 -5.87 0.17
N LEU A 174 -9.64 -4.66 0.74
CA LEU A 174 -9.31 -3.46 -0.04
C LEU A 174 -7.87 -3.49 -0.54
N ILE A 175 -6.96 -4.09 0.22
CA ILE A 175 -5.56 -4.30 -0.19
C ILE A 175 -5.51 -5.35 -1.30
N VAL A 176 -6.26 -6.45 -1.16
CA VAL A 176 -6.38 -7.48 -2.21
C VAL A 176 -6.92 -6.87 -3.51
N LYS A 177 -8.00 -6.09 -3.41
CA LYS A 177 -8.61 -5.41 -4.56
C LYS A 177 -7.62 -4.44 -5.21
N ALA A 178 -6.94 -3.61 -4.42
CA ALA A 178 -5.97 -2.64 -4.92
C ALA A 178 -4.77 -3.33 -5.58
N ALA A 179 -4.28 -4.43 -5.01
CA ALA A 179 -3.18 -5.21 -5.58
C ALA A 179 -3.53 -5.70 -6.99
N LYS A 180 -4.72 -6.31 -7.15
CA LYS A 180 -5.19 -6.81 -8.45
C LYS A 180 -5.33 -5.69 -9.48
N GLU A 181 -5.98 -4.59 -9.11
CA GLU A 181 -6.20 -3.46 -10.01
C GLU A 181 -4.90 -2.79 -10.44
N MET A 182 -4.03 -2.47 -9.47
CA MET A 182 -2.79 -1.77 -9.77
C MET A 182 -1.79 -2.63 -10.54
N TYR A 183 -1.75 -3.95 -10.28
CA TYR A 183 -0.91 -4.84 -11.07
C TYR A 183 -1.37 -4.91 -12.53
N GLU A 184 -2.68 -5.03 -12.79
CA GLU A 184 -3.22 -5.03 -14.16
C GLU A 184 -2.99 -3.69 -14.87
N LEU A 185 -3.13 -2.56 -14.16
CA LEU A 185 -2.85 -1.24 -14.73
C LEU A 185 -1.37 -1.05 -15.10
N HIS A 186 -0.47 -1.64 -14.30
CA HIS A 186 0.98 -1.53 -14.53
C HIS A 186 1.49 -2.53 -15.56
N PHE A 187 0.88 -3.72 -15.66
CA PHE A 187 1.18 -4.76 -16.63
C PHE A 187 -0.08 -5.23 -17.40
N PRO A 188 -0.63 -4.42 -18.32
CA PRO A 188 -1.89 -4.73 -18.98
C PRO A 188 -1.83 -6.01 -19.83
N GLY A 189 -2.79 -6.92 -19.66
CA GLY A 189 -2.92 -8.14 -20.48
C GLY A 189 -1.97 -9.29 -20.10
N GLU A 190 -1.26 -9.17 -18.98
CA GLU A 190 -0.18 -10.09 -18.57
C GLU A 190 -0.67 -11.17 -17.57
N GLY A 191 -1.98 -11.41 -17.54
CA GLY A 191 -2.61 -12.46 -16.73
C GLY A 191 -2.96 -12.07 -15.29
N GLY A 192 -2.66 -10.84 -14.87
CA GLY A 192 -3.05 -10.25 -13.58
C GLY A 192 -2.50 -10.96 -12.33
N LEU A 193 -3.00 -10.57 -11.16
CA LEU A 193 -2.82 -11.31 -9.90
C LEU A 193 -4.02 -12.24 -9.69
N LYS A 194 -3.84 -13.51 -10.04
CA LYS A 194 -4.88 -14.54 -9.86
C LYS A 194 -4.93 -15.02 -8.42
#